data_AF-A0A958QSZ6-F1
#
_entry.id   AF-A0A958QSZ6-F1
#
_cell.length_a   1.000
_cell.length_b   1.000
_cell.length_c   1.000
_cell.angle_alpha   90.00
_cell.angle_beta   90.00
_cell.angle_gamma   90.00
#
_symmetry.space_group_name_H-M   'P 1'
#
loop_
_entity.id
_entity.type
_entity.pdbx_description
1 polymer ?
#
loop_
_entity_poly.entity_id
_entity_poly.type
_entity_poly.pdbx_seq_one_letter_code
_entity_poly.pdbx_strand_id
1 'polypeptide(L)'
;IGFNIDISSVIDDENTTAPRVSASRQFTPKFGMTFSRTQGKAPSNEMKFEYKFNEKFSVVGQVQQQEAGASSDTDNTIKAQEKVGLDLEYKFQFK
;
A
#
# COMPACT_ATOMS: atom_id res chain seq x y z
N ILE A 1 -12.64 18.81 2.18
CA ILE A 1 -11.23 18.41 2.00
C ILE A 1 -10.83 17.74 3.29
N GLY A 2 -10.59 16.43 3.29
CA GLY A 2 -10.28 15.68 4.50
C GLY A 2 -9.40 14.48 4.18
N PHE A 3 -8.79 13.92 5.22
CA PHE A 3 -8.15 12.61 5.15
C PHE A 3 -9.18 11.56 5.56
N ASN A 4 -9.20 10.43 4.86
CA ASN A 4 -9.90 9.24 5.32
C ASN A 4 -8.88 8.37 6.03
N ILE A 5 -9.17 8.01 7.27
CA ILE A 5 -8.35 7.09 8.05
C ILE A 5 -9.10 5.76 8.13
N ASP A 6 -8.42 4.68 7.76
CA ASP A 6 -8.93 3.31 7.89
C ASP A 6 -7.97 2.50 8.77
N ILE A 7 -8.55 1.72 9.69
CA ILE A 7 -7.84 0.79 10.54
C ILE A 7 -8.37 -0.59 10.22
N SER A 8 -7.51 -1.43 9.67
CA SER A 8 -7.85 -2.77 9.22
C SER A 8 -6.86 -3.77 9.78
N SER A 9 -7.22 -5.05 9.69
CA SER A 9 -6.35 -6.16 10.10
C SER A 9 -5.92 -6.89 8.84
N VAL A 10 -4.62 -7.03 8.64
CA VAL A 10 -4.04 -7.73 7.47
C VAL A 10 -3.27 -8.95 7.93
N ILE A 11 -3.18 -9.95 7.06
CA ILE A 11 -2.28 -11.09 7.26
C ILE A 11 -0.93 -10.67 6.69
N ASP A 12 0.07 -10.63 7.56
CA ASP A 12 1.45 -10.35 7.21
C ASP A 12 2.10 -11.56 6.50
N ASP A 13 3.25 -11.36 5.86
CA ASP A 13 4.00 -12.39 5.13
C ASP A 13 4.36 -13.62 6.01
N GLU A 14 4.41 -13.42 7.33
CA GLU A 14 4.61 -14.49 8.32
C GLU A 14 3.33 -15.22 8.74
N ASN A 15 2.22 -15.06 8.00
CA ASN A 15 0.90 -15.60 8.35
C ASN A 15 0.39 -15.18 9.73
N THR A 16 0.85 -14.03 10.23
CA THR A 16 0.37 -13.45 11.49
C THR A 16 -0.56 -12.28 11.22
N THR A 17 -1.53 -12.09 12.10
CA THR A 17 -2.46 -10.97 12.01
C THR A 17 -1.78 -9.70 12.51
N ALA A 18 -1.71 -8.69 11.66
CA ALA A 18 -1.05 -7.41 11.92
C ALA A 18 -2.04 -6.25 11.69
N PRO A 19 -2.14 -5.27 12.61
CA PRO A 19 -2.91 -4.06 12.37
C PRO A 19 -2.27 -3.20 11.27
N ARG A 20 -3.10 -2.76 10.34
CA ARG A 20 -2.76 -1.80 9.28
C ARG A 20 -3.54 -0.51 9.50
N VAL A 21 -2.82 0.60 9.50
CA VAL A 21 -3.40 1.94 9.51
C VAL A 21 -3.17 2.56 8.15
N SER A 22 -4.22 3.04 7.50
CA SER A 22 -4.13 3.73 6.22
C SER A 22 -4.75 5.12 6.29
N ALA A 23 -4.12 6.06 5.60
CA ALA A 23 -4.55 7.42 5.44
C ALA A 23 -4.64 7.71 3.94
N SER A 24 -5.82 8.04 3.45
CA SER A 24 -6.02 8.40 2.04
C SER A 24 -6.55 9.82 1.89
N ARG A 25 -6.19 10.45 0.78
CA ARG A 25 -6.67 11.77 0.42
C ARG A 25 -6.90 11.86 -1.08
N GLN A 26 -8.09 12.33 -1.44
CA GLN A 26 -8.39 12.78 -2.80
C GLN A 26 -8.02 14.25 -2.92
N PHE A 27 -7.06 14.58 -3.79
CA PHE A 27 -6.64 15.96 -4.02
C PHE A 27 -7.47 16.63 -5.13
N THR A 28 -7.75 15.89 -6.20
CA THR A 28 -8.62 16.31 -7.30
C THR A 28 -9.49 15.12 -7.72
N PRO A 29 -10.57 15.27 -8.50
CA PRO A 29 -11.33 14.12 -8.99
C PRO A 29 -10.48 13.09 -9.79
N LYS A 30 -9.32 13.51 -10.28
CA LYS A 30 -8.39 12.68 -11.06
C LYS A 30 -7.20 12.15 -10.28
N PHE A 31 -6.85 12.74 -9.13
CA PHE A 31 -5.64 12.39 -8.40
C PHE A 31 -5.93 12.09 -6.92
N GLY A 32 -5.51 10.90 -6.49
CA GLY A 32 -5.62 10.43 -5.13
C GLY A 32 -4.31 9.80 -4.65
N MET A 33 -4.09 9.83 -3.34
CA MET A 33 -2.94 9.20 -2.70
C MET A 33 -3.38 8.48 -1.43
N THR A 34 -2.77 7.34 -1.16
CA THR A 34 -2.95 6.55 0.04
C THR A 34 -1.58 6.22 0.62
N PHE A 35 -1.42 6.48 1.91
CA PHE A 35 -0.29 6.02 2.69
C PHE A 35 -0.78 5.01 3.72
N SER A 36 -0.03 3.94 3.97
CA SER A 36 -0.39 3.00 5.02
C SER A 36 0.82 2.40 5.68
N ARG A 37 0.66 2.06 6.97
CA ARG A 37 1.65 1.38 7.77
C ARG A 37 1.04 0.14 8.40
N THR A 38 1.67 -1.00 8.22
CA THR A 38 1.35 -2.25 8.91
C THR A 38 2.32 -2.40 10.08
N GLN A 39 1.79 -2.63 11.29
CA GLN A 39 2.58 -2.88 12.50
C GLN A 39 2.50 -4.35 12.85
N GLY A 40 3.63 -5.03 13.01
CA GLY A 40 3.68 -6.48 13.20
C GLY A 40 5.11 -6.99 13.27
N LYS A 41 5.30 -8.29 13.01
CA LYS A 41 6.63 -8.91 12.97
C LYS A 41 7.44 -8.47 11.75
N ALA A 42 6.77 -8.23 10.62
CA ALA A 42 7.38 -7.62 9.44
C ALA A 42 6.71 -6.25 9.15
N PRO A 43 7.08 -5.19 9.90
CA PRO A 43 6.50 -3.88 9.69
C PRO A 43 6.75 -3.38 8.26
N SER A 44 5.73 -2.76 7.66
CA SER A 44 5.83 -2.24 6.30
C SER A 44 5.14 -0.90 6.14
N ASN A 45 5.71 -0.08 5.26
CA ASN A 45 5.15 1.18 4.81
C ASN A 45 4.80 1.05 3.34
N GLU A 46 3.61 1.48 2.95
CA GLU A 46 3.14 1.46 1.57
C GLU A 46 2.61 2.83 1.19
N MET A 47 3.02 3.32 0.03
CA MET A 47 2.52 4.54 -0.58
C MET A 47 1.98 4.20 -1.96
N LYS A 48 0.71 4.54 -2.19
CA LYS A 48 -0.01 4.35 -3.45
C LYS A 48 -0.49 5.69 -3.97
N PHE A 49 -0.31 5.93 -5.25
CA PHE A 49 -0.83 7.09 -5.95
C PHE A 49 -1.63 6.64 -7.17
N GLU A 50 -2.74 7.31 -7.42
CA GLU A 50 -3.62 7.02 -8.54
C GLU A 50 -3.84 8.30 -9.35
N TYR A 51 -3.71 8.19 -10.67
CA TYR A 51 -4.04 9.26 -11.61
C TYR A 51 -5.00 8.76 -12.70
N LYS A 52 -6.17 9.38 -12.79
CA LYS A 52 -7.19 9.11 -13.82
C LYS A 52 -7.01 10.08 -14.98
N PHE A 53 -6.57 9.57 -16.13
CA PHE A 53 -6.46 10.37 -17.35
C PHE A 53 -7.87 10.79 -17.83
N ASN A 54 -8.78 9.81 -17.85
CA ASN A 54 -10.19 9.96 -18.17
C ASN A 54 -11.02 8.86 -17.47
N GLU A 55 -12.30 8.75 -17.77
CA GLU A 55 -13.20 7.76 -17.15
C GLU A 55 -12.85 6.30 -17.49
N LYS A 56 -12.05 6.08 -18.55
CA LYS A 56 -11.67 4.76 -19.05
C LYS A 56 -10.23 4.39 -18.72
N PHE A 57 -9.34 5.34 -18.48
CA PHE A 57 -7.91 5.10 -18.29
C PHE A 57 -7.42 5.69 -16.98
N SER A 58 -6.76 4.87 -16.18
CA SER A 58 -6.05 5.28 -14.98
C SER A 58 -4.69 4.60 -14.87
N VAL A 59 -3.77 5.25 -14.17
CA VAL A 59 -2.49 4.66 -13.76
C VAL A 59 -2.41 4.66 -12.25
N VAL A 60 -1.89 3.57 -11.70
CA VAL A 60 -1.66 3.39 -10.28
C VAL A 60 -0.18 3.08 -10.09
N GLY A 61 0.49 3.84 -9.24
CA GLY A 61 1.83 3.49 -8.77
C GLY A 61 1.80 3.12 -7.30
N GLN A 62 2.65 2.17 -6.93
CA GLN A 62 2.80 1.69 -5.56
C GLN A 62 4.27 1.51 -5.21
N VAL A 63 4.62 1.92 -3.99
CA VAL A 63 5.93 1.67 -3.39
C VAL A 63 5.69 1.07 -2.02
N GLN A 64 6.31 -0.07 -1.75
CA GLN A 64 6.26 -0.76 -0.47
C GLN A 64 7.68 -0.94 0.07
N GLN A 65 7.88 -0.57 1.32
CA GLN A 65 9.13 -0.75 2.05
C GLN A 65 8.84 -1.60 3.28
N GLN A 66 9.44 -2.79 3.32
CA GLN A 66 9.41 -3.66 4.49
C GLN A 66 10.63 -3.35 5.35
N GLU A 67 10.39 -2.98 6.60
CA GLU A 67 11.43 -2.71 7.58
C GLU A 67 12.04 -4.05 8.04
N ALA A 68 13.36 -4.10 8.24
CA ALA A 68 14.02 -5.27 8.82
C ALA A 68 13.56 -5.43 10.28
N GLY A 69 12.89 -6.55 10.58
CA GLY A 69 12.51 -6.90 11.95
C GLY A 69 13.73 -7.31 12.79
N ALA A 70 13.72 -6.97 14.08
CA ALA A 70 14.68 -7.51 15.04
C ALA A 70 14.22 -8.92 15.47
N SER A 71 14.61 -9.94 14.72
CA SER A 71 14.42 -11.34 15.13
C SER A 71 15.64 -11.81 15.93
N SER A 72 15.44 -12.14 17.21
CA SER A 72 16.48 -12.64 18.13
C SER A 72 16.89 -14.10 17.88
N ASP A 73 16.66 -14.65 16.69
CA ASP A 73 17.01 -16.03 16.32
C ASP A 73 18.08 -16.03 15.21
N THR A 74 19.18 -16.72 15.52
CA THR A 74 20.51 -16.68 14.89
C THR A 74 20.61 -17.08 13.40
N ASP A 75 19.53 -17.24 12.62
CA ASP A 75 19.66 -17.72 11.22
C ASP A 75 18.71 -17.13 10.16
N ASN A 76 17.77 -16.23 10.49
CA ASN A 76 16.88 -15.63 9.48
C ASN A 76 16.85 -14.10 9.58
N THR A 77 17.82 -13.45 8.94
CA THR A 77 17.81 -11.99 8.77
C THR A 77 16.70 -11.60 7.80
N ILE A 78 15.60 -11.04 8.31
CA ILE A 78 14.60 -10.36 7.48
C ILE A 78 15.28 -9.13 6.90
N LYS A 79 15.68 -9.20 5.62
CA LYS A 79 16.30 -8.07 4.92
C LYS A 79 15.24 -7.02 4.62
N ALA A 80 15.61 -5.75 4.77
CA ALA A 80 14.80 -4.66 4.26
C ALA A 80 14.56 -4.89 2.76
N GLN A 81 13.29 -4.94 2.35
CA GLN A 81 12.89 -5.18 0.97
C GLN A 81 12.07 -4.00 0.46
N GLU A 82 12.42 -3.52 -0.72
CA GLU A 82 11.67 -2.49 -1.44
C GLU A 82 10.99 -3.12 -2.66
N LYS A 83 9.70 -2.86 -2.81
CA LYS A 83 8.88 -3.28 -3.96
C LYS A 83 8.29 -2.03 -4.61
N VAL A 84 8.40 -1.93 -5.93
CA VAL A 84 7.79 -0.85 -6.72
C VAL A 84 6.90 -1.48 -7.77
N GLY A 85 5.69 -0.96 -7.93
CA GLY A 85 4.71 -1.42 -8.91
C GLY A 85 4.09 -0.26 -9.67
N LEU A 86 3.71 -0.52 -10.92
CA LEU A 86 3.04 0.42 -11.80
C LEU A 86 1.99 -0.34 -12.63
N ASP A 87 0.73 0.01 -12.45
CA ASP A 87 -0.41 -0.59 -13.12
C ASP A 87 -1.08 0.44 -14.04
N LEU A 88 -1.40 0.04 -15.27
CA LEU A 88 -2.24 0.80 -16.19
C LEU A 88 -3.58 0.08 -16.31
N GLU A 89 -4.67 0.75 -15.92
CA GLU A 89 -6.02 0.20 -15.98
C GLU A 89 -6.80 0.82 -17.15
N TYR A 90 -7.49 -0.05 -17.90
CA TYR A 90 -8.48 0.35 -18.90
C TYR A 90 -9.84 -0.27 -18.59
N LYS A 91 -10.86 0.56 -18.43
CA LYS A 91 -12.25 0.15 -18.20
C LYS A 91 -13.06 0.18 -19.48
N PHE A 92 -13.58 -0.98 -19.87
CA PHE A 92 -14.56 -1.13 -20.94
C PHE A 92 -15.96 -1.39 -20.33
N GLN A 93 -16.95 -0.58 -20.69
CA GLN A 93 -18.36 -0.83 -20.34
C GLN A 93 -19.15 -1.17 -21.60
N PHE A 94 -19.79 -2.34 -21.59
CA PHE A 94 -20.78 -2.71 -22.60
C PHE A 94 -22.16 -2.22 -22.15
N LYS A 95 -22.97 -1.77 -23.13
CA LYS A 95 -24.41 -1.58 -22.95
C LYS A 95 -25.14 -2.78 -23.51
#